data_AF-A0A7W1SYV3-F1
#
_entry.id   AF-A0A7W1SYV3-F1
#
_cell.length_a   1.000
_cell.length_b   1.000
_cell.length_c   1.000
_cell.angle_alpha   90.00
_cell.angle_beta   90.00
_cell.angle_gamma   90.00
#
_symmetry.space_group_name_H-M   'P 1'
#
loop_
_entity.id
_entity.type
_entity.pdbx_description
1 polymer ?
#
loop_
_entity_poly.entity_id
_entity_poly.type
_entity_poly.pdbx_seq_one_letter_code
_entity_poly.pdbx_strand_id
1 'polypeptide(L)'
;MIPVEVKSVLRQKCADCHSKQTRWPWYGRFAPVSWLMEKDVTEAQEQMNLSQWESLPAEEILMLRAEIAGVARAHVMPPRLYQVAHSAVGVTDDDIKLLRDWARRCG
;
A
#
# COMPACT_ATOMS: atom_id res chain seq x y z
N MET A 1 17.40 4.04 -0.59
CA MET A 1 17.21 2.77 -1.33
C MET A 1 16.26 1.87 -0.56
N ILE A 2 15.33 1.19 -1.24
CA ILE A 2 14.38 0.25 -0.60
C ILE A 2 15.00 -1.16 -0.57
N PRO A 3 15.14 -1.81 0.61
CA PRO A 3 15.59 -3.21 0.70
C PRO A 3 14.69 -4.18 -0.07
N VAL A 4 15.24 -5.31 -0.52
CA VAL A 4 14.51 -6.28 -1.37
C VAL A 4 13.27 -6.83 -0.68
N GLU A 5 13.38 -7.14 0.61
CA GLU A 5 12.31 -7.69 1.43
C GLU A 5 11.18 -6.66 1.58
N VAL A 6 11.52 -5.41 1.85
CA VAL A 6 10.54 -4.31 1.95
C VAL A 6 9.83 -4.10 0.62
N LYS A 7 10.58 -4.12 -0.48
CA LYS A 7 10.03 -3.99 -1.83
C LYS A 7 9.05 -5.12 -2.15
N SER A 8 9.34 -6.35 -1.69
CA SER A 8 8.43 -7.50 -1.82
C SER A 8 7.10 -7.24 -1.10
N VAL A 9 7.14 -6.78 0.16
CA VAL A 9 5.94 -6.46 0.94
C VAL A 9 5.13 -5.36 0.28
N LEU A 10 5.76 -4.24 -0.09
CA LEU A 10 5.07 -3.12 -0.77
C LEU A 10 4.40 -3.58 -2.07
N ARG A 11 5.07 -4.43 -2.85
CA ARG A 11 4.52 -4.97 -4.11
C ARG A 11 3.34 -5.92 -3.88
N GLN A 12 3.41 -6.78 -2.87
CA GLN A 12 2.39 -7.81 -2.65
C GLN A 12 1.17 -7.30 -1.88
N LYS A 13 1.36 -6.31 -1.00
CA LYS A 13 0.35 -5.87 -0.02
C LYS A 13 -0.21 -4.47 -0.29
N CYS A 14 0.55 -3.59 -0.95
CA CYS A 14 0.19 -2.18 -1.10
C CYS A 14 -0.03 -1.77 -2.56
N ALA A 15 0.75 -2.33 -3.49
CA ALA A 15 0.79 -1.86 -4.88
C ALA A 15 -0.51 -2.10 -5.67
N ASP A 16 -1.37 -3.02 -5.25
CA ASP A 16 -2.65 -3.21 -5.93
C ASP A 16 -3.53 -1.95 -5.89
N CYS A 17 -3.43 -1.13 -4.83
CA CYS A 17 -4.15 0.16 -4.73
C CYS A 17 -3.21 1.35 -4.96
N HIS A 18 -2.01 1.34 -4.38
CA HIS A 18 -1.08 2.47 -4.36
C HIS A 18 -0.10 2.51 -5.55
N SER A 19 -0.43 1.93 -6.71
CA SER A 19 0.45 1.95 -7.88
C SER A 19 -0.38 2.01 -9.16
N LYS A 20 0.18 2.60 -10.22
CA LYS A 20 -0.46 2.63 -11.56
C LYS A 20 -0.66 1.24 -12.17
N GLN A 21 -0.05 0.21 -11.60
CA GLN A 21 -0.23 -1.19 -12.01
C GLN A 21 -1.29 -1.89 -11.15
N THR A 22 -2.45 -1.25 -10.96
CA THR A 22 -3.58 -1.82 -10.23
C THR A 22 -4.07 -3.10 -10.94
N ARG A 23 -4.05 -4.22 -10.22
CA ARG A 23 -4.61 -5.49 -10.70
C ARG A 23 -6.09 -5.55 -10.35
N TRP A 24 -6.93 -5.17 -11.31
CA TRP A 24 -8.38 -5.20 -11.14
C TRP A 24 -8.91 -6.64 -11.13
N PRO A 25 -9.61 -7.08 -10.06
CA PRO A 25 -10.32 -8.34 -10.08
C PRO A 25 -11.46 -8.29 -11.11
N TRP A 26 -11.87 -9.45 -11.61
CA TRP A 26 -12.90 -9.54 -12.66
C TRP A 26 -14.23 -8.89 -12.25
N TYR A 27 -14.61 -8.97 -10.98
CA TYR A 27 -15.83 -8.37 -10.45
C TYR A 27 -15.75 -6.84 -10.34
N GLY A 28 -14.55 -6.27 -10.28
CA GLY A 28 -14.30 -4.84 -10.30
C GLY A 28 -14.61 -4.17 -11.64
N ARG A 29 -15.08 -4.95 -12.63
CA ARG A 29 -15.51 -4.45 -13.95
C ARG A 29 -17.03 -4.21 -14.05
N PHE A 30 -17.80 -4.57 -13.02
CA PHE A 30 -19.26 -4.46 -13.03
C PHE A 30 -19.75 -3.40 -12.03
N ALA A 31 -20.69 -2.57 -12.46
CA ALA A 31 -21.34 -1.59 -11.60
C ALA A 31 -22.27 -2.29 -10.57
N PRO A 32 -22.42 -1.73 -9.35
CA PRO A 32 -21.79 -0.49 -8.84
C PRO A 32 -20.39 -0.71 -8.26
N VAL A 33 -19.90 -1.95 -8.17
CA VAL A 33 -18.63 -2.29 -7.52
C VAL A 33 -17.44 -1.60 -8.19
N SER A 34 -17.44 -1.55 -9.53
CA SER A 34 -16.38 -0.88 -10.31
C SER A 34 -16.18 0.58 -9.90
N TRP A 35 -17.27 1.33 -9.65
CA TRP A 35 -17.19 2.74 -9.29
C TRP A 35 -16.64 2.94 -7.88
N LEU A 36 -17.04 2.09 -6.93
CA LEU A 36 -16.53 2.15 -5.56
C LEU A 36 -15.03 1.83 -5.53
N MET A 37 -14.61 0.77 -6.22
CA MET A 37 -13.20 0.40 -6.27
C MET A 37 -12.36 1.44 -7.03
N GLU A 38 -12.86 2.00 -8.13
CA GLU A 38 -12.19 3.07 -8.88
C GLU A 38 -11.98 4.31 -8.01
N LYS A 39 -13.00 4.69 -7.24
CA LYS A 39 -12.91 5.77 -6.27
C LYS A 39 -11.84 5.48 -5.20
N ASP A 40 -11.92 4.32 -4.55
CA ASP A 40 -10.98 3.95 -3.48
C ASP A 40 -9.52 3.90 -3.98
N VAL A 41 -9.29 3.35 -5.18
CA VAL A 41 -7.94 3.28 -5.79
C VAL A 41 -7.45 4.67 -6.17
N THR A 42 -8.31 5.52 -6.72
CA THR A 42 -7.96 6.90 -7.05
C THR A 42 -7.53 7.66 -5.80
N GLU A 43 -8.35 7.62 -4.74
CA GLU A 43 -8.04 8.26 -3.46
C GLU A 43 -6.74 7.71 -2.84
N ALA A 44 -6.51 6.40 -2.90
CA ALA A 44 -5.28 5.78 -2.42
C ALA A 44 -4.03 6.27 -3.17
N GLN A 45 -4.12 6.43 -4.50
CA GLN A 45 -3.01 6.91 -5.33
C GLN A 45 -2.72 8.40 -5.14
N GLU A 46 -3.73 9.20 -4.81
CA GLU A 46 -3.56 10.61 -4.45
C GLU A 46 -2.80 10.78 -3.14
N GLN A 47 -3.03 9.90 -2.16
CA GLN A 47 -2.26 9.90 -0.90
C GLN A 47 -0.84 9.36 -1.08
N MET A 48 -0.68 8.30 -1.87
CA MET A 48 0.61 7.69 -2.12
C MET A 48 0.62 6.86 -3.41
N ASN A 49 1.57 7.16 -4.31
CA ASN A 49 1.79 6.41 -5.54
C ASN A 49 3.20 5.79 -5.62
N LEU A 50 3.30 4.49 -5.35
CA LEU A 50 4.54 3.71 -5.40
C LEU A 50 5.17 3.68 -6.81
N SER A 51 4.41 3.92 -7.88
CA SER A 51 4.99 4.04 -9.23
C SER A 51 5.84 5.31 -9.40
N GLN A 52 5.67 6.30 -8.53
CA GLN A 52 6.38 7.58 -8.56
C GLN A 52 7.46 7.67 -7.46
N TRP A 53 7.64 6.62 -6.65
CA TRP A 53 8.50 6.64 -5.46
C TRP A 53 9.92 7.17 -5.72
N GLU A 54 10.56 6.74 -6.80
CA GLU A 54 11.94 7.15 -7.15
C GLU A 54 12.05 8.61 -7.62
N SER A 55 10.91 9.25 -7.93
CA SER A 55 10.85 10.67 -8.33
C SER A 55 10.47 11.61 -7.17
N LEU A 56 10.13 11.07 -5.99
CA LEU A 56 9.73 11.87 -4.85
C LEU A 56 10.94 12.53 -4.17
N PRO A 57 10.77 13.74 -3.60
CA PRO A 57 11.76 14.35 -2.72
C PRO A 57 12.10 13.46 -1.52
N ALA A 58 13.35 13.55 -1.03
CA ALA A 58 13.81 12.74 0.09
C ALA A 58 12.99 12.94 1.38
N GLU A 59 12.53 14.17 1.63
CA GLU A 59 11.68 14.50 2.78
C GLU A 59 10.31 13.80 2.68
N GLU A 60 9.71 13.80 1.50
CA GLU A 60 8.43 13.12 1.24
C GLU A 60 8.57 11.60 1.41
N ILE A 61 9.67 11.03 0.90
CA ILE A 61 10.00 9.61 1.11
C ILE A 61 10.10 9.28 2.61
N LEU A 62 10.70 10.16 3.43
CA LEU A 62 10.80 9.95 4.87
C LEU A 62 9.44 10.00 5.56
N MET A 63 8.58 10.95 5.18
CA MET A 63 7.21 11.05 5.71
C MET A 63 6.39 9.80 5.35
N LEU A 64 6.37 9.42 4.07
CA LEU A 64 5.62 8.25 3.58
C LEU A 64 6.11 6.95 4.24
N ARG A 65 7.42 6.81 4.48
CA ARG A 65 7.97 5.67 5.24
C ARG A 65 7.38 5.57 6.64
N ALA A 66 7.33 6.69 7.36
CA ALA A 66 6.76 6.75 8.70
C ALA A 66 5.26 6.45 8.68
N GLU A 67 4.54 7.01 7.71
CA GLU A 67 3.11 6.79 7.51
C GLU A 67 2.79 5.33 7.21
N ILE A 68 3.46 4.70 6.24
CA ILE A 68 3.30 3.28 5.89
C ILE A 68 3.46 2.42 7.14
N ALA A 69 4.53 2.63 7.92
CA ALA A 69 4.76 1.87 9.14
C ALA A 69 3.67 2.13 10.21
N GLY A 70 3.18 3.36 10.30
CA GLY A 70 2.12 3.77 11.23
C GLY A 70 0.78 3.11 10.92
N VAL A 71 0.31 3.23 9.67
CA VAL A 71 -1.00 2.68 9.25
C VAL A 71 -1.00 1.15 9.22
N ALA A 72 0.13 0.53 8.86
CA ALA A 72 0.30 -0.91 8.92
C ALA A 72 0.23 -1.41 10.37
N ARG A 73 0.96 -0.76 11.29
CA ARG A 73 0.93 -1.10 12.72
C ARG A 73 -0.46 -0.90 13.35
N ALA A 74 -1.20 0.11 12.91
CA ALA A 74 -2.55 0.37 13.39
C ALA A 74 -3.61 -0.59 12.79
N HIS A 75 -3.22 -1.50 11.88
CA HIS A 75 -4.13 -2.36 11.12
C HIS A 75 -5.24 -1.59 10.41
N VAL A 76 -4.98 -0.33 10.04
CA VAL A 76 -5.90 0.51 9.26
C VAL A 76 -5.86 0.11 7.79
N MET A 77 -4.69 -0.37 7.32
CA MET A 77 -4.49 -0.83 5.96
C MET A 77 -4.25 -2.35 5.90
N PRO A 78 -4.85 -3.06 4.90
CA PRO A 78 -5.89 -2.55 3.99
C PRO A 78 -7.24 -2.38 4.72
N PRO A 79 -8.20 -1.59 4.17
CA PRO A 79 -9.52 -1.41 4.79
C PRO A 79 -10.24 -2.75 5.05
N ARG A 80 -11.05 -2.82 6.12
CA ARG A 80 -11.72 -4.08 6.52
C ARG A 80 -12.55 -4.73 5.42
N LEU A 81 -13.28 -3.94 4.63
CA LEU A 81 -14.07 -4.45 3.51
C LEU A 81 -13.19 -5.17 2.47
N TYR A 82 -12.01 -4.62 2.19
CA TYR A 82 -11.04 -5.27 1.32
C TYR A 82 -10.52 -6.57 1.93
N GLN A 83 -10.23 -6.59 3.24
CA GLN A 83 -9.77 -7.80 3.94
C GLN A 83 -10.80 -8.95 3.88
N VAL A 84 -12.09 -8.63 3.99
CA VAL A 84 -13.17 -9.63 3.88
C VAL A 84 -13.22 -10.23 2.47
N ALA A 85 -13.06 -9.38 1.44
CA ALA A 85 -13.04 -9.83 0.05
C ALA A 85 -11.73 -10.54 -0.35
N HIS A 86 -10.61 -10.23 0.33
CA HIS A 86 -9.25 -10.69 0.02
C HIS A 86 -8.52 -11.20 1.26
N SER A 87 -9.08 -12.22 1.91
CA SER A 87 -8.58 -12.76 3.18
C SER A 87 -7.12 -13.25 3.13
N ALA A 88 -6.59 -13.56 1.94
CA ALA A 88 -5.21 -14.02 1.75
C ALA A 88 -4.16 -12.89 1.70
N VAL A 89 -4.56 -11.61 1.71
CA VAL A 89 -3.66 -10.47 1.36
C VAL A 89 -3.40 -9.53 2.55
N GLY A 90 -3.81 -9.89 3.77
CA GLY A 90 -3.55 -9.07 4.97
C GLY A 90 -2.06 -8.82 5.24
N VAL A 91 -1.75 -7.67 5.84
CA VAL A 91 -0.41 -7.32 6.34
C VAL A 91 -0.18 -8.09 7.65
N THR A 92 0.90 -8.88 7.71
CA THR A 92 1.24 -9.72 8.86
C THR A 92 2.09 -8.97 9.89
N ASP A 93 2.27 -9.53 11.09
CA ASP A 93 3.15 -8.94 12.11
C ASP A 93 4.62 -8.85 11.66
N ASP A 94 5.07 -9.81 10.84
CA ASP A 94 6.41 -9.80 10.25
C ASP A 94 6.54 -8.70 9.19
N ASP A 95 5.51 -8.49 8.37
CA ASP A 95 5.44 -7.36 7.43
C ASP A 95 5.50 -6.02 8.20
N ILE A 96 4.72 -5.87 9.26
CA ILE A 96 4.70 -4.66 10.10
C ILE A 96 6.06 -4.41 10.73
N LYS A 97 6.71 -5.45 11.24
CA LYS A 97 8.07 -5.35 11.79
C LYS A 97 9.05 -4.87 10.72
N LEU A 98 9.01 -5.47 9.54
CA LEU A 98 9.88 -5.10 8.43
C LEU A 98 9.69 -3.64 7.98
N LEU A 99 8.43 -3.20 7.84
CA LEU A 99 8.10 -1.82 7.46
C LEU A 99 8.52 -0.81 8.52
N ARG A 100 8.33 -1.12 9.80
CA ARG A 100 8.78 -0.28 10.93
C ARG A 100 10.29 -0.17 11.00
N ASP A 101 11.00 -1.29 10.86
CA ASP A 101 12.47 -1.30 10.90
C ASP A 101 13.04 -0.54 9.71
N TRP A 102 12.41 -0.68 8.54
CA TRP A 102 12.72 0.15 7.38
C TRP A 102 12.46 1.62 7.67
N ALA A 103 11.30 2.03 8.18
CA ALA A 103 10.97 3.42 8.43
C ALA A 103 11.93 4.14 9.39
N ARG A 104 12.46 3.42 10.38
CA ARG A 104 13.40 3.96 11.38
C ARG A 104 14.83 4.14 10.88
N ARG A 105 15.20 3.50 9.76
CA ARG A 105 16.54 3.67 9.19
C ARG A 105 16.61 5.06 8.56
N CYS A 106 17.37 5.97 9.15
CA CYS A 106 17.83 7.15 8.43
C CYS A 106 18.63 6.67 7.21
N GLY A 107 18.34 7.23 6.04
CA GLY A 107 19.09 6.97 4.82
C GLY A 107 20.52 7.47 4.96
#